data_AF-A0A3D4VYB6-F1
#
_entry.id   AF-A0A3D4VYB6-F1
#
_cell.length_a   1.000
_cell.length_b   1.000
_cell.length_c   1.000
_cell.angle_alpha   90.00
_cell.angle_beta   90.00
_cell.angle_gamma   90.00
#
_symmetry.space_group_name_H-M   'P 1'
#
loop_
_entity.id
_entity.type
_entity.pdbx_description
1 polymer ?
#
loop_
_entity_poly.entity_id
_entity_poly.type
_entity_poly.pdbx_seq_one_letter_code
_entity_poly.pdbx_strand_id
1 'polypeptide(L)'
;MIGILFNKEGSLTDFYNLSCIKIYDKKNDFEVVKTIENVDLDTSNISSFRSCLNELLNQLKECKVLVGTVVTGIPFYFFNQNGIEICEAEVFSEKLLEQIYQDYILLPLKQKSEMNDSEGQALAKKAFSIPTEPTAVNDAGEYFLDFIEVQKYRPEISSKKALIPFFYNTLFQKLTIVCSHVMPWLDVFLEQRNLICDIKHEKSKYILVITHKVCRE
;
A
#
# COMPACT_ATOMS: atom_id res chain seq x y z
N MET A 1 -1.24 13.45 -11.23
CA MET A 1 -2.42 13.98 -10.53
C MET A 1 -2.54 13.38 -9.14
N ILE A 2 -2.99 14.19 -8.18
CA ILE A 2 -3.20 13.85 -6.76
C ILE A 2 -4.66 14.15 -6.43
N GLY A 3 -5.42 13.20 -5.91
CA GLY A 3 -6.80 13.40 -5.45
C GLY A 3 -6.86 13.60 -3.94
N ILE A 4 -7.59 14.60 -3.48
CA ILE A 4 -7.77 14.92 -2.07
C ILE A 4 -9.24 14.73 -1.70
N LEU A 5 -9.49 13.99 -0.62
CA LEU A 5 -10.82 13.68 -0.11
C LEU A 5 -11.32 14.80 0.80
N PHE A 6 -12.47 15.38 0.49
CA PHE A 6 -13.08 16.45 1.29
C PHE A 6 -14.48 16.06 1.77
N ASN A 7 -14.77 16.41 3.03
CA ASN A 7 -16.11 16.34 3.59
C ASN A 7 -16.95 17.56 3.15
N LYS A 8 -18.20 17.63 3.59
CA LYS A 8 -19.13 18.73 3.29
C LYS A 8 -18.66 20.10 3.81
N GLU A 9 -17.79 20.12 4.83
CA GLU A 9 -17.25 21.32 5.44
C GLU A 9 -15.98 21.83 4.71
N GLY A 10 -15.48 21.08 3.73
CA GLY A 10 -14.24 21.41 3.01
C GLY A 10 -12.97 21.01 3.75
N SER A 11 -13.09 20.18 4.79
CA SER A 11 -11.96 19.60 5.53
C SER A 11 -11.55 18.25 4.96
N LEU A 12 -10.25 17.91 5.09
CA LEU A 12 -9.71 16.61 4.70
C LEU A 12 -10.44 15.50 5.45
N THR A 13 -10.73 14.38 4.79
CA THR A 13 -11.57 13.33 5.38
C THR A 13 -11.24 11.92 4.89
N ASP A 14 -11.96 10.93 5.40
CA ASP A 14 -11.89 9.52 4.99
C ASP A 14 -12.92 9.20 3.90
N PHE A 15 -13.00 7.94 3.48
CA PHE A 15 -13.95 7.52 2.45
C PHE A 15 -15.42 7.45 2.90
N TYR A 16 -15.69 7.33 4.20
CA TYR A 16 -17.04 7.16 4.74
C TYR A 16 -17.72 8.49 5.04
N ASN A 17 -16.93 9.54 5.26
CA ASN A 17 -17.38 10.91 5.46
C ASN A 17 -17.13 11.79 4.21
N LEU A 18 -16.75 11.15 3.10
CA LEU A 18 -16.45 11.78 1.83
C LEU A 18 -17.68 12.49 1.27
N SER A 19 -17.48 13.70 0.74
CA SER A 19 -18.50 14.43 -0.01
C SER A 19 -18.03 14.73 -1.43
N CYS A 20 -16.75 15.06 -1.60
CA CYS A 20 -16.17 15.27 -2.91
C CYS A 20 -14.68 14.94 -2.94
N ILE A 21 -14.17 14.62 -4.12
CA ILE A 21 -12.73 14.44 -4.37
C ILE A 21 -12.27 15.55 -5.31
N LYS A 22 -11.29 16.34 -4.88
CA LYS A 22 -10.63 17.33 -5.75
C LYS A 22 -9.35 16.76 -6.30
N ILE A 23 -9.20 16.74 -7.62
CA ILE A 23 -8.03 16.25 -8.32
C ILE A 23 -7.15 17.44 -8.69
N TYR A 24 -5.95 17.45 -8.13
CA TYR A 24 -4.91 18.42 -8.38
C TYR A 24 -3.92 17.88 -9.40
N ASP A 25 -3.52 18.76 -10.32
CA ASP A 25 -2.41 18.51 -11.21
C ASP A 25 -1.37 19.61 -11.07
N LYS A 26 -0.09 19.24 -11.15
CA LYS A 26 1.00 20.20 -11.04
C LYS A 26 1.53 20.50 -12.44
N LYS A 27 1.27 21.71 -12.92
CA LYS A 27 1.90 22.25 -14.13
C LYS A 27 3.07 23.13 -13.73
N ASN A 28 2.76 24.36 -13.32
CA ASN A 28 3.69 25.25 -12.64
C ASN A 28 3.36 25.24 -11.13
N ASP A 29 2.11 25.59 -10.81
CA ASP A 29 1.51 25.42 -9.50
C ASP A 29 0.44 24.32 -9.51
N PHE A 30 -0.08 23.97 -8.33
CA PHE A 30 -1.17 23.02 -8.21
C PHE A 30 -2.50 23.68 -8.56
N GLU A 31 -3.19 23.10 -9.54
CA GLU A 31 -4.52 23.53 -9.93
C GLU A 31 -5.51 22.37 -9.82
N VAL A 32 -6.75 22.67 -9.41
CA VAL A 32 -7.83 21.68 -9.44
C VAL A 32 -8.27 21.50 -10.89
N VAL A 33 -7.95 20.33 -11.45
CA VAL A 33 -8.30 19.98 -12.84
C VAL A 33 -9.65 19.29 -12.94
N LYS A 34 -10.13 18.72 -11.84
CA LYS A 34 -11.42 18.04 -11.76
C LYS A 34 -11.91 17.97 -10.31
N THR A 35 -13.22 18.11 -10.13
CA THR A 35 -13.89 17.77 -8.87
C THR A 35 -14.92 16.68 -9.13
N ILE A 36 -14.89 15.63 -8.32
CA ILE A 36 -15.91 14.58 -8.28
C ILE A 36 -16.84 14.94 -7.11
N GLU A 37 -18.03 15.45 -7.43
CA GLU A 37 -19.02 15.91 -6.45
C GLU A 37 -19.98 14.80 -6.04
N ASN A 38 -20.67 15.00 -4.90
CA ASN A 38 -21.72 14.12 -4.37
C ASN A 38 -21.30 12.66 -4.28
N VAL A 39 -20.07 12.42 -3.82
CA VAL A 39 -19.58 11.07 -3.58
C VAL A 39 -20.21 10.57 -2.29
N ASP A 40 -21.02 9.53 -2.40
CA ASP A 40 -21.57 8.81 -1.25
C ASP A 40 -21.29 7.32 -1.46
N LEU A 41 -20.46 6.75 -0.58
CA LEU A 41 -20.19 5.33 -0.61
C LEU A 41 -21.37 4.62 0.03
N ASP A 42 -22.35 4.23 -0.79
CA ASP A 42 -23.45 3.40 -0.35
C ASP A 42 -22.93 2.05 0.19
N THR A 43 -22.94 1.91 1.51
CA THR A 43 -22.52 0.69 2.22
C THR A 43 -23.69 -0.25 2.51
N SER A 44 -24.91 0.07 2.08
CA SER A 44 -26.11 -0.74 2.37
C SER A 44 -26.09 -2.13 1.72
N ASN A 45 -25.40 -2.28 0.59
CA ASN A 45 -25.20 -3.55 -0.09
C ASN A 45 -23.79 -3.62 -0.72
N ILE A 46 -23.14 -4.78 -0.62
CA ILE A 46 -21.82 -5.06 -1.20
C ILE A 46 -21.79 -4.78 -2.72
N SER A 47 -22.88 -5.06 -3.44
CA SER A 47 -22.96 -4.81 -4.88
C SER A 47 -22.97 -3.32 -5.22
N SER A 48 -23.77 -2.51 -4.52
CA SER A 48 -23.82 -1.05 -4.77
C SER A 48 -22.51 -0.39 -4.35
N PHE A 49 -21.94 -0.84 -3.24
CA PHE A 49 -20.62 -0.40 -2.78
C PHE A 49 -19.50 -0.66 -3.79
N ARG A 50 -19.43 -1.89 -4.34
CA ARG A 50 -18.46 -2.24 -5.40
C ARG A 50 -18.68 -1.42 -6.67
N SER A 51 -19.93 -1.20 -7.08
CA SER A 51 -20.23 -0.37 -8.26
C SER A 51 -19.77 1.07 -8.05
N CYS A 52 -20.03 1.65 -6.88
CA CYS A 52 -19.59 3.01 -6.54
C CYS A 52 -18.07 3.15 -6.58
N LEU A 53 -17.33 2.18 -6.02
CA LEU A 53 -15.86 2.17 -6.10
C LEU A 53 -15.33 2.09 -7.54
N ASN A 54 -15.96 1.28 -8.40
CA ASN A 54 -15.59 1.20 -9.81
C ASN A 54 -15.89 2.51 -10.56
N GLU A 55 -17.02 3.16 -10.28
CA GLU A 55 -17.36 4.46 -10.85
C GLU A 55 -16.34 5.53 -10.44
N LEU A 56 -15.96 5.57 -9.16
CA LEU A 56 -14.91 6.45 -8.67
C LEU A 56 -13.57 6.18 -9.37
N LEU A 57 -13.16 4.92 -9.51
CA LEU A 57 -11.92 4.57 -10.20
C LEU A 57 -11.92 5.07 -11.66
N ASN A 58 -13.02 4.86 -12.39
CA ASN A 58 -13.18 5.35 -13.76
C ASN A 58 -13.11 6.88 -13.84
N GLN A 59 -13.57 7.58 -12.81
CA GLN A 59 -13.50 9.02 -12.74
C GLN A 59 -12.12 9.56 -12.35
N LEU A 60 -11.34 8.78 -11.59
CA LEU A 60 -10.01 9.14 -11.11
C LEU A 60 -8.94 9.03 -12.20
N LYS A 61 -9.14 8.19 -13.23
CA LYS A 61 -8.27 8.07 -14.42
C LYS A 61 -6.77 8.02 -14.08
N GLU A 62 -6.04 9.11 -14.35
CA GLU A 62 -4.58 9.23 -14.18
C GLU A 62 -4.16 9.68 -12.78
N CYS A 63 -5.09 9.66 -11.82
CA CYS A 63 -4.80 9.89 -10.42
C CYS A 63 -3.83 8.81 -9.93
N LYS A 64 -2.67 9.25 -9.43
CA LYS A 64 -1.63 8.34 -8.92
C LYS A 64 -1.70 8.19 -7.41
N VAL A 65 -2.22 9.21 -6.72
CA VAL A 65 -2.24 9.27 -5.25
C VAL A 65 -3.59 9.81 -4.79
N LEU A 66 -4.22 9.16 -3.82
CA LEU A 66 -5.34 9.69 -3.05
C LEU A 66 -4.91 10.03 -1.62
N VAL A 67 -5.46 11.11 -1.08
CA VAL A 67 -5.11 11.62 0.24
C VAL A 67 -6.36 11.84 1.07
N GLY A 68 -6.38 11.25 2.27
CA GLY A 68 -7.45 11.40 3.25
C GLY A 68 -6.92 11.37 4.69
N THR A 69 -7.80 11.42 5.70
CA THR A 69 -7.39 11.38 7.11
C THR A 69 -7.03 9.97 7.59
N VAL A 70 -8.01 9.07 7.58
CA VAL A 70 -7.80 7.65 7.89
C VAL A 70 -8.40 6.86 6.74
N VAL A 71 -7.54 6.25 5.93
CA VAL A 71 -7.98 5.53 4.75
C VAL A 71 -7.79 4.05 5.01
N THR A 72 -8.81 3.41 5.61
CA THR A 72 -8.76 1.99 5.98
C THR A 72 -9.93 1.20 5.38
N GLY A 73 -9.78 -0.13 5.37
CA GLY A 73 -10.84 -1.05 4.92
C GLY A 73 -10.91 -1.22 3.41
N ILE A 74 -12.09 -1.60 2.90
CA ILE A 74 -12.26 -2.02 1.50
C ILE A 74 -11.85 -0.93 0.48
N PRO A 75 -12.18 0.38 0.66
CA PRO A 75 -11.76 1.41 -0.28
C PRO A 75 -10.24 1.52 -0.40
N PHE A 76 -9.52 1.46 0.72
CA PHE A 76 -8.04 1.45 0.73
C PHE A 76 -7.51 0.32 -0.15
N TYR A 77 -7.97 -0.91 0.09
CA TYR A 77 -7.51 -2.08 -0.66
C TYR A 77 -7.87 -2.00 -2.14
N PHE A 78 -9.09 -1.57 -2.45
CA PHE A 78 -9.59 -1.47 -3.82
C PHE A 78 -8.76 -0.51 -4.66
N PHE A 79 -8.53 0.72 -4.19
CA PHE A 79 -7.77 1.71 -4.96
C PHE A 79 -6.28 1.36 -5.04
N ASN A 80 -5.70 0.84 -3.96
CA ASN A 80 -4.31 0.39 -3.94
C ASN A 80 -4.05 -0.76 -4.94
N GLN A 81 -4.97 -1.73 -5.05
CA GLN A 81 -4.87 -2.80 -6.06
C GLN A 81 -5.01 -2.30 -7.50
N ASN A 82 -5.67 -1.16 -7.70
CA ASN A 82 -5.83 -0.53 -9.02
C ASN A 82 -4.74 0.53 -9.31
N GLY A 83 -3.61 0.48 -8.59
CA GLY A 83 -2.43 1.29 -8.88
C GLY A 83 -2.49 2.73 -8.39
N ILE A 84 -3.45 3.05 -7.51
CA ILE A 84 -3.55 4.36 -6.85
C ILE A 84 -2.96 4.25 -5.46
N GLU A 85 -1.87 4.99 -5.19
CA GLU A 85 -1.28 5.07 -3.87
C GLU A 85 -2.20 5.83 -2.91
N ILE A 86 -2.21 5.41 -1.66
CA ILE A 86 -3.02 6.03 -0.61
C ILE A 86 -2.11 6.67 0.43
N CYS A 87 -2.32 7.95 0.68
CA CYS A 87 -1.63 8.73 1.70
C CYS A 87 -2.60 9.21 2.78
N GLU A 88 -2.14 9.19 4.02
CA GLU A 88 -2.89 9.70 5.17
C GLU A 88 -2.29 11.03 5.63
N ALA A 89 -3.14 12.02 5.91
CA ALA A 89 -2.75 13.29 6.48
C ALA A 89 -3.91 13.85 7.33
N GLU A 90 -3.60 14.53 8.43
CA GLU A 90 -4.65 15.09 9.30
C GLU A 90 -5.25 16.38 8.73
N VAL A 91 -4.46 17.18 8.01
CA VAL A 91 -4.87 18.50 7.52
C VAL A 91 -4.37 18.72 6.10
N PHE A 92 -5.24 19.28 5.25
CA PHE A 92 -4.89 19.69 3.90
C PHE A 92 -4.10 21.02 3.90
N SER A 93 -3.02 21.07 3.13
CA SER A 93 -2.27 22.31 2.86
C SER A 93 -1.57 22.23 1.49
N GLU A 94 -1.20 23.37 0.91
CA GLU A 94 -0.38 23.38 -0.31
C GLU A 94 0.98 22.71 -0.10
N LYS A 95 1.55 22.84 1.12
CA LYS A 95 2.78 22.15 1.49
C LYS A 95 2.64 20.63 1.41
N LEU A 96 1.49 20.08 1.84
CA LEU A 96 1.19 18.66 1.72
C LEU A 96 1.16 18.22 0.25
N LEU A 97 0.52 19.00 -0.63
CA LEU A 97 0.52 18.71 -2.07
C LEU A 97 1.94 18.67 -2.64
N GLU A 98 2.80 19.62 -2.26
CA GLU A 98 4.20 19.64 -2.70
C GLU A 98 4.95 18.40 -2.22
N GLN A 99 4.84 18.05 -0.93
CA GLN A 99 5.49 16.86 -0.37
C GLN A 99 5.05 15.59 -1.09
N ILE A 100 3.75 15.40 -1.30
CA ILE A 100 3.22 14.23 -1.99
C ILE A 100 3.69 14.18 -3.44
N TYR A 101 3.72 15.32 -4.13
CA TYR A 101 4.21 15.39 -5.50
C TYR A 101 5.70 15.05 -5.60
N GLN A 102 6.52 15.55 -4.69
CA GLN A 102 7.94 15.19 -4.64
C GLN A 102 8.11 13.68 -4.40
N ASP A 103 7.47 13.14 -3.37
CA ASP A 103 7.73 11.80 -2.87
C ASP A 103 7.16 10.70 -3.80
N TYR A 104 5.95 10.91 -4.33
CA TYR A 104 5.21 9.87 -5.05
C TYR A 104 5.15 10.10 -6.56
N ILE A 105 5.52 11.29 -7.05
CA ILE A 105 5.48 11.60 -8.48
C ILE A 105 6.88 11.92 -9.01
N LEU A 106 7.60 12.91 -8.47
CA LEU A 106 8.90 13.30 -9.02
C LEU A 106 10.03 12.35 -8.68
N LEU A 107 10.20 11.93 -7.42
CA LEU A 107 11.29 11.02 -7.03
C LEU A 107 11.25 9.72 -7.86
N PRO A 108 10.10 9.05 -8.05
CA PRO A 108 10.02 7.89 -8.92
C PRO A 108 10.34 8.20 -10.39
N LEU A 109 10.01 9.40 -10.90
CA LEU A 109 10.31 9.81 -12.27
C LEU A 109 11.80 10.12 -12.45
N LYS A 110 12.43 10.81 -11.49
CA LYS A 110 13.87 11.13 -11.49
C LYS A 110 14.71 9.86 -11.40
N GLN A 111 14.33 8.94 -10.52
CA GLN A 111 14.93 7.62 -10.45
C GLN A 111 14.77 6.88 -11.78
N LYS A 112 13.63 7.01 -12.49
CA LYS A 112 13.47 6.45 -13.85
C LYS A 112 14.32 7.13 -14.93
N SER A 113 14.59 8.43 -14.84
CA SER A 113 15.35 9.18 -15.86
C SER A 113 16.86 9.17 -15.66
N GLU A 114 17.34 9.07 -14.41
CA GLU A 114 18.78 8.93 -14.08
C GLU A 114 19.29 7.50 -14.32
N MET A 115 18.38 6.56 -14.59
CA MET A 115 18.66 5.19 -15.06
C MET A 115 18.90 5.10 -16.58
N ASN A 116 19.50 6.13 -17.20
CA ASN A 116 19.96 6.10 -18.58
C ASN A 116 21.46 5.76 -18.74
N ASP A 117 22.19 5.62 -17.63
CA ASP A 117 23.52 5.02 -17.65
C ASP A 117 23.43 3.57 -17.14
N SER A 118 24.05 2.67 -17.90
CA SER A 118 24.16 1.20 -17.84
C SER A 118 23.81 0.42 -16.56
N GLU A 119 23.91 1.01 -15.37
CA GLU A 119 23.59 0.42 -14.06
C GLU A 119 22.09 0.46 -13.72
N GLY A 120 21.36 1.46 -14.22
CA GLY A 120 19.93 1.64 -13.97
C GLY A 120 19.05 0.54 -14.55
N GLN A 121 19.44 -0.04 -15.69
CA GLN A 121 18.72 -1.17 -16.29
C GLN A 121 18.87 -2.45 -15.47
N ALA A 122 19.98 -2.63 -14.74
CA ALA A 122 20.17 -3.77 -13.85
C ALA A 122 19.36 -3.60 -12.54
N LEU A 123 19.32 -2.39 -11.97
CA LEU A 123 18.48 -2.10 -10.80
C LEU A 123 16.98 -2.08 -11.10
N ALA A 124 16.54 -1.53 -12.23
CA ALA A 124 15.14 -1.58 -12.66
C ALA A 124 14.69 -3.01 -12.95
N LYS A 125 15.51 -3.82 -13.65
CA LYS A 125 15.26 -5.26 -13.79
C LYS A 125 15.18 -5.95 -12.44
N LYS A 126 16.07 -5.59 -11.49
CA LYS A 126 16.06 -6.18 -10.15
C LYS A 126 14.83 -5.76 -9.34
N ALA A 127 14.44 -4.49 -9.36
CA ALA A 127 13.24 -3.99 -8.69
C ALA A 127 11.94 -4.57 -9.28
N PHE A 128 11.90 -4.88 -10.58
CA PHE A 128 10.81 -5.64 -11.20
C PHE A 128 10.86 -7.14 -10.88
N SER A 129 12.04 -7.70 -10.58
CA SER A 129 12.19 -9.12 -10.23
C SER A 129 12.08 -9.41 -8.72
N ILE A 130 12.13 -8.39 -7.86
CA ILE A 130 11.97 -8.59 -6.41
C ILE A 130 10.50 -8.89 -6.13
N PRO A 131 10.19 -10.05 -5.55
CA PRO A 131 8.83 -10.33 -5.11
C PRO A 131 8.42 -9.38 -3.99
N THR A 132 7.32 -8.65 -4.19
CA THR A 132 6.75 -7.76 -3.17
C THR A 132 5.89 -8.50 -2.13
N GLU A 133 5.66 -9.80 -2.37
CA GLU A 133 4.89 -10.72 -1.53
C GLU A 133 5.70 -11.99 -1.29
N PRO A 134 5.39 -12.77 -0.24
CA PRO A 134 6.06 -14.05 0.00
C PRO A 134 5.96 -15.00 -1.19
N THR A 135 7.08 -15.65 -1.51
CA THR A 135 7.19 -16.58 -2.65
C THR A 135 7.43 -18.00 -2.18
N ALA A 136 6.86 -18.97 -2.91
CA ALA A 136 7.05 -20.38 -2.61
C ALA A 136 8.52 -20.77 -2.81
N VAL A 137 9.09 -21.41 -1.81
CA VAL A 137 10.45 -21.98 -1.85
C VAL A 137 10.41 -23.40 -2.40
N ASN A 138 9.30 -24.10 -2.17
CA ASN A 138 9.06 -25.47 -2.63
C ASN A 138 7.57 -25.78 -2.70
N ASP A 139 7.23 -26.96 -3.23
CA ASP A 139 5.86 -27.45 -3.32
C ASP A 139 5.30 -27.96 -1.98
N ALA A 140 6.09 -27.93 -0.90
CA ALA A 140 5.67 -28.32 0.44
C ALA A 140 4.96 -27.19 1.22
N GLY A 141 4.74 -26.03 0.58
CA GLY A 141 4.08 -24.89 1.21
C GLY A 141 4.99 -24.08 2.11
N GLU A 142 6.31 -24.12 1.89
CA GLU A 142 7.25 -23.20 2.52
C GLU A 142 7.39 -21.93 1.68
N TYR A 143 7.33 -20.78 2.33
CA TYR A 143 7.41 -19.47 1.69
C TYR A 143 8.49 -18.59 2.30
N PHE A 144 9.02 -17.68 1.50
CA PHE A 144 10.08 -16.76 1.89
C PHE A 144 9.82 -15.33 1.41
N LEU A 145 10.17 -14.36 2.26
CA LEU A 145 10.21 -12.94 1.93
C LEU A 145 11.45 -12.27 2.52
N ASP A 146 12.33 -11.74 1.68
CA ASP A 146 13.34 -10.78 2.13
C ASP A 146 12.74 -9.38 2.13
N PHE A 147 12.14 -9.01 3.27
CA PHE A 147 11.51 -7.72 3.41
C PHE A 147 12.53 -6.57 3.48
N ILE A 148 13.80 -6.85 3.78
CA ILE A 148 14.88 -5.84 3.68
C ILE A 148 15.11 -5.48 2.21
N GLU A 149 15.17 -6.48 1.32
CA GLU A 149 15.27 -6.20 -0.12
C GLU A 149 14.00 -5.53 -0.66
N VAL A 150 12.81 -5.95 -0.23
CA VAL A 150 11.56 -5.26 -0.61
C VAL A 150 11.62 -3.79 -0.21
N GLN A 151 11.93 -3.46 1.05
CA GLN A 151 12.01 -2.05 1.48
C GLN A 151 13.11 -1.27 0.76
N LYS A 152 14.21 -1.92 0.38
CA LYS A 152 15.32 -1.26 -0.34
C LYS A 152 14.94 -0.87 -1.77
N TYR A 153 14.24 -1.75 -2.49
CA TYR A 153 13.95 -1.57 -3.91
C TYR A 153 12.51 -1.11 -4.19
N ARG A 154 11.61 -1.28 -3.22
CA ARG A 154 10.19 -0.94 -3.23
C ARG A 154 9.78 -0.32 -1.88
N PRO A 155 10.36 0.84 -1.49
CA PRO A 155 10.08 1.48 -0.20
C PRO A 155 8.61 1.84 0.02
N GLU A 156 7.82 1.94 -1.05
CA GLU A 156 6.37 2.13 -1.03
C GLU A 156 5.58 0.92 -0.47
N ILE A 157 6.22 -0.25 -0.40
CA ILE A 157 5.64 -1.49 0.10
C ILE A 157 5.92 -1.62 1.60
N SER A 158 4.89 -1.36 2.40
CA SER A 158 4.92 -1.59 3.85
C SER A 158 4.84 -3.08 4.19
N SER A 159 5.23 -3.45 5.41
CA SER A 159 5.16 -4.83 5.88
C SER A 159 3.74 -5.38 5.87
N LYS A 160 2.75 -4.51 6.15
CA LYS A 160 1.33 -4.85 6.01
C LYS A 160 0.95 -5.11 4.55
N LYS A 161 1.36 -4.24 3.61
CA LYS A 161 1.09 -4.40 2.17
C LYS A 161 1.67 -5.72 1.64
N ALA A 162 2.87 -6.10 2.06
CA ALA A 162 3.53 -7.33 1.61
C ALA A 162 2.93 -8.62 2.21
N LEU A 163 2.51 -8.60 3.48
CA LEU A 163 2.21 -9.82 4.23
C LEU A 163 0.73 -10.11 4.42
N ILE A 164 -0.10 -9.07 4.57
CA ILE A 164 -1.53 -9.28 4.84
C ILE A 164 -2.20 -10.09 3.71
N PRO A 165 -2.03 -9.76 2.41
CA PRO A 165 -2.66 -10.52 1.34
C PRO A 165 -2.31 -12.01 1.38
N PHE A 166 -1.03 -12.32 1.64
CA PHE A 166 -0.54 -13.69 1.77
C PHE A 166 -1.26 -14.46 2.88
N PHE A 167 -1.38 -13.87 4.07
CA PHE A 167 -2.04 -14.53 5.21
C PHE A 167 -3.53 -14.79 5.00
N TYR A 168 -4.20 -14.07 4.10
CA TYR A 168 -5.61 -14.27 3.79
C TYR A 168 -5.84 -15.24 2.63
N ASN A 169 -4.95 -15.26 1.65
CA ASN A 169 -5.20 -15.91 0.37
C ASN A 169 -4.36 -17.16 0.10
N THR A 170 -3.36 -17.43 0.94
CA THR A 170 -2.40 -18.50 0.71
C THR A 170 -2.42 -19.52 1.84
N LEU A 171 -2.56 -20.80 1.49
CA LEU A 171 -2.29 -21.92 2.39
C LEU A 171 -0.77 -22.15 2.44
N PHE A 172 -0.21 -22.18 3.64
CA PHE A 172 1.22 -22.34 3.84
C PHE A 172 1.50 -23.22 5.06
N GLN A 173 2.61 -23.95 5.04
CA GLN A 173 3.11 -24.68 6.20
C GLN A 173 4.00 -23.79 7.05
N LYS A 174 4.84 -22.98 6.38
CA LYS A 174 5.85 -22.15 7.01
C LYS A 174 6.13 -20.92 6.18
N LEU A 175 6.21 -19.76 6.82
CA LEU A 175 6.63 -18.51 6.21
C LEU A 175 7.89 -18.00 6.92
N THR A 176 8.96 -17.76 6.16
CA THR A 176 10.19 -17.16 6.67
C THR A 176 10.33 -15.73 6.16
N ILE A 177 10.50 -14.76 7.06
CA ILE A 177 10.62 -13.34 6.73
C ILE A 177 11.96 -12.82 7.26
N VAL A 178 12.72 -12.14 6.41
CA VAL A 178 13.93 -11.40 6.83
C VAL A 178 13.61 -9.91 6.87
N CYS A 179 13.75 -9.26 8.02
CA CYS A 179 13.42 -7.84 8.19
C CYS A 179 14.45 -7.09 9.06
N SER A 180 14.49 -5.77 8.92
CA SER A 180 15.37 -4.89 9.70
C SER A 180 14.89 -4.68 11.15
N HIS A 181 13.60 -4.89 11.39
CA HIS A 181 12.94 -4.76 12.68
C HIS A 181 11.73 -5.70 12.74
N VAL A 182 11.37 -6.15 13.94
CA VAL A 182 10.11 -6.89 14.16
C VAL A 182 8.94 -5.90 14.04
N MET A 183 7.94 -6.26 13.25
CA MET A 183 6.81 -5.39 12.97
C MET A 183 5.82 -5.38 14.15
N PRO A 184 5.51 -4.22 14.77
CA PRO A 184 4.73 -4.18 16.02
C PRO A 184 3.31 -4.75 15.93
N TRP A 185 2.72 -4.75 14.73
CA TRP A 185 1.37 -5.25 14.49
C TRP A 185 1.32 -6.78 14.35
N LEU A 186 2.46 -7.43 14.13
CA LEU A 186 2.52 -8.83 13.70
C LEU A 186 2.08 -9.77 14.83
N ASP A 187 2.55 -9.57 16.05
CA ASP A 187 2.26 -10.48 17.16
C ASP A 187 0.75 -10.56 17.46
N VAL A 188 0.09 -9.40 17.57
CA VAL A 188 -1.37 -9.31 17.77
C VAL A 188 -2.12 -9.96 16.60
N PHE A 189 -1.65 -9.76 15.37
CA PHE A 189 -2.27 -10.34 14.18
C PHE A 189 -2.14 -11.87 14.12
N LEU A 190 -0.98 -12.42 14.49
CA LEU A 190 -0.74 -13.87 14.47
C LEU A 190 -1.51 -14.60 15.58
N GLU A 191 -1.61 -13.98 16.76
CA GLU A 191 -2.35 -14.54 17.89
C GLU A 191 -3.82 -14.79 17.55
N GLN A 192 -4.46 -13.83 16.87
CA GLN A 192 -5.85 -13.92 16.39
C GLN A 192 -6.08 -15.02 15.34
N ARG A 193 -5.01 -15.59 14.77
CA ARG A 193 -5.06 -16.53 13.65
C ARG A 193 -4.52 -17.92 13.98
N ASN A 194 -4.28 -18.21 15.26
CA ASN A 194 -3.65 -19.45 15.69
C ASN A 194 -2.31 -19.71 14.99
N LEU A 195 -1.55 -18.65 14.74
CA LEU A 195 -0.19 -18.72 14.22
C LEU A 195 0.80 -18.44 15.37
N ILE A 196 2.02 -18.92 15.21
CA ILE A 196 3.17 -18.63 16.09
C ILE A 196 4.33 -18.11 15.27
N CYS A 197 5.15 -17.27 15.90
CA CYS A 197 6.33 -16.68 15.29
C CYS A 197 7.56 -16.95 16.16
N ASP A 198 8.55 -17.64 15.60
CA ASP A 198 9.88 -17.73 16.18
C ASP A 198 10.75 -16.61 15.62
N ILE A 199 11.40 -15.84 16.51
CA ILE A 199 12.22 -14.69 16.15
C ILE A 199 13.68 -15.03 16.43
N LYS A 200 14.53 -14.91 15.41
CA LYS A 200 15.99 -14.98 15.54
C LYS A 200 16.61 -13.66 15.12
N HIS A 201 17.63 -13.22 15.84
CA HIS A 201 18.39 -12.02 15.50
C HIS A 201 19.81 -12.40 15.09
N GLU A 202 20.21 -12.02 13.87
CA GLU A 202 21.54 -12.29 13.32
C GLU A 202 22.10 -11.05 12.63
N LYS A 203 23.30 -10.61 13.01
CA LYS A 203 24.07 -9.54 12.33
C LYS A 203 23.22 -8.34 11.89
N SER A 204 22.41 -7.80 12.80
CA SER A 204 21.53 -6.63 12.59
C SER A 204 20.29 -6.88 11.71
N LYS A 205 19.85 -8.13 11.59
CA LYS A 205 18.62 -8.53 10.92
C LYS A 205 17.81 -9.44 11.81
N TYR A 206 16.49 -9.40 11.64
CA TYR A 206 15.56 -10.33 12.26
C TYR A 206 15.10 -11.35 11.22
N ILE A 207 15.08 -12.61 11.62
CA ILE A 207 14.52 -13.73 10.87
C ILE A 207 13.30 -14.20 11.65
N LEU A 208 12.13 -14.01 11.06
CA LEU A 208 10.84 -14.42 11.61
C LEU A 208 10.43 -15.71 10.93
N VAL A 209 10.09 -16.73 11.70
CA VAL A 209 9.57 -18.01 11.19
C VAL A 209 8.15 -18.20 11.71
N ILE A 210 7.18 -18.13 10.82
CA ILE A 210 5.77 -18.20 11.15
C ILE A 210 5.21 -19.56 10.75
N THR A 211 4.56 -20.24 11.69
CA THR A 211 3.92 -21.55 11.49
C THR A 211 2.56 -21.60 12.19
N HIS A 212 1.76 -22.62 11.87
CA HIS A 212 0.50 -22.86 12.58
C HIS A 212 0.77 -23.41 13.99
N LYS A 213 -0.03 -22.96 14.97
CA LYS A 213 -0.08 -23.62 16.28
C LYS A 213 -0.49 -25.07 16.05
N VAL A 214 0.42 -25.99 16.35
CA VAL A 214 0.09 -27.42 16.33
C VAL A 214 -0.83 -27.68 17.51
N CYS A 215 -2.08 -28.06 17.25
CA CYS A 215 -2.94 -28.63 18.28
C CYS A 215 -2.25 -29.90 18.78
N ARG A 216 -1.82 -29.90 20.04
CA ARG A 216 -1.52 -31.16 20.73
C ARG A 216 -2.88 -31.75 21.11
N GLU A 217 -3.19 -32.91 20.52
CA GLU A 217 -4.20 -33.83 21.05
C GLU A 217 -3.81 -34.28 22.47
#